data_AF-A0A497G5C6-F1
#
_entry.id   AF-A0A497G5C6-F1
#
_cell.length_a   1.000
_cell.length_b   1.000
_cell.length_c   1.000
_cell.angle_alpha   90.00
_cell.angle_beta   90.00
_cell.angle_gamma   90.00
#
_symmetry.space_group_name_H-M   'P 1'
#
loop_
_entity.id
_entity.type
_entity.pdbx_description
1 polymer ?
#
loop_
_entity_poly.entity_id
_entity_poly.type
_entity_poly.pdbx_seq_one_letter_code
_entity_poly.pdbx_strand_id
1 'polypeptide(L)'
;MPTKSETVSLGTKLILAKRRGARIISVQTAMNETSKRLADTVLTLEPGTEFVFINSLTTSLVRRSYVSLEKIRSFERYAEFLKEVLRFTSSLVQRICHVTLEEFDRVVEMIGCSERLLEP
;
A
#
# COMPACT_ATOMS: atom_id res chain seq x y z
N MET A 1 30.82 -22.28 -18.11
CA MET A 1 30.61 -20.91 -18.64
C MET A 1 29.68 -20.18 -17.70
N PRO A 2 29.97 -18.93 -17.29
CA PRO A 2 29.16 -18.24 -16.31
C PRO A 2 27.75 -17.99 -16.85
N THR A 3 26.77 -18.28 -15.99
CA THR A 3 25.33 -18.20 -16.18
C THR A 3 24.87 -16.74 -16.19
N LYS A 4 24.25 -16.28 -17.29
CA LYS A 4 23.49 -15.02 -17.25
C LYS A 4 22.20 -15.30 -16.48
N SER A 5 22.11 -14.78 -15.26
CA SER A 5 20.84 -14.65 -14.54
C SER A 5 19.93 -13.76 -15.38
N GLU A 6 19.05 -14.36 -16.19
CA GLU A 6 17.98 -13.62 -16.86
C GLU A 6 17.10 -13.02 -15.76
N THR A 7 17.14 -11.69 -15.68
CA THR A 7 16.39 -10.96 -14.67
C THR A 7 14.92 -11.08 -15.03
N VAL A 8 14.19 -11.96 -14.33
CA VAL A 8 12.76 -12.18 -14.53
C VAL A 8 12.03 -10.83 -14.53
N SER A 9 11.21 -10.59 -15.57
CA SER A 9 10.48 -9.33 -15.72
C SER A 9 9.57 -9.05 -14.52
N LEU A 10 9.29 -7.77 -14.23
CA LEU A 10 8.38 -7.39 -13.15
C LEU A 10 6.99 -7.99 -13.34
N GLY A 11 6.46 -8.00 -14.57
CA GLY A 11 5.17 -8.63 -14.88
C GLY A 11 5.17 -10.12 -14.55
N THR A 12 6.23 -10.85 -14.92
CA THR A 12 6.36 -12.27 -14.59
C THR A 12 6.44 -12.49 -13.07
N LYS A 13 7.17 -11.63 -12.34
CA LYS A 13 7.24 -11.69 -10.87
C LYS A 13 5.86 -11.50 -10.22
N LEU A 14 5.07 -10.53 -10.68
CA LEU A 14 3.71 -10.29 -10.18
C LEU A 14 2.78 -11.48 -10.45
N ILE A 15 2.84 -12.07 -11.65
CA ILE A 15 2.06 -13.26 -12.00
C ILE A 15 2.43 -14.44 -11.10
N LEU A 16 3.73 -14.68 -10.86
CA LEU A 16 4.19 -15.74 -9.97
C LEU A 16 3.75 -15.51 -8.52
N ALA A 17 3.79 -14.27 -8.03
CA ALA A 17 3.28 -13.92 -6.70
C ALA A 17 1.77 -14.18 -6.58
N LYS A 18 0.99 -13.75 -7.59
CA LYS A 18 -0.46 -13.98 -7.65
C LYS A 18 -0.80 -15.48 -7.64
N ARG A 19 -0.07 -16.28 -8.41
CA ARG A 19 -0.22 -17.75 -8.42
C ARG A 19 0.08 -18.41 -7.07
N ARG A 20 0.87 -17.76 -6.22
CA ARG A 20 1.15 -18.18 -4.84
C ARG A 20 0.14 -17.65 -3.82
N GLY A 21 -0.92 -16.98 -4.26
CA GLY A 21 -1.97 -16.44 -3.39
C GLY A 21 -1.75 -15.00 -2.92
N ALA A 22 -0.69 -14.31 -3.37
CA ALA A 22 -0.50 -12.91 -3.03
C ALA A 22 -1.60 -12.04 -3.64
N ARG A 23 -2.20 -11.18 -2.82
CA ARG A 23 -3.12 -10.15 -3.32
C ARG A 23 -2.32 -8.98 -3.90
N ILE A 24 -2.85 -8.36 -4.96
CA ILE A 24 -2.25 -7.23 -5.67
C ILE A 24 -3.20 -6.04 -5.58
N ILE A 25 -2.69 -4.93 -5.06
CA ILE A 25 -3.38 -3.63 -5.06
C ILE A 25 -2.66 -2.75 -6.08
N SER A 26 -3.41 -2.20 -7.02
CA SER A 26 -2.89 -1.20 -7.95
C SER A 26 -3.43 0.16 -7.58
N VAL A 27 -2.54 1.11 -7.33
CA VAL A 27 -2.86 2.52 -7.09
C VAL A 27 -2.20 3.33 -8.20
N GLN A 28 -2.98 4.07 -8.97
CA GLN A 28 -2.52 4.74 -10.19
C GLN A 28 -3.34 6.01 -10.45
N THR A 29 -2.84 6.91 -11.27
CA THR A 29 -3.57 8.12 -11.70
C THR A 29 -4.26 7.96 -13.04
N ALA A 30 -3.76 7.02 -13.85
CA ALA A 30 -4.35 6.63 -15.12
C ALA A 30 -4.48 5.12 -15.20
N MET A 31 -5.61 4.67 -15.71
CA MET A 31 -5.95 3.26 -15.73
C MET A 31 -5.21 2.53 -16.86
N ASN A 32 -4.51 1.44 -16.52
CA ASN A 32 -3.87 0.56 -17.51
C ASN A 32 -4.44 -0.87 -17.48
N GLU A 33 -4.33 -1.56 -18.61
CA GLU A 33 -4.90 -2.90 -18.80
C GLU A 33 -4.24 -3.98 -17.94
N THR A 34 -2.96 -3.81 -17.61
CA THR A 34 -2.22 -4.75 -16.75
C THR A 34 -2.79 -4.74 -15.33
N SER A 35 -3.06 -3.55 -14.77
CA SER A 35 -3.69 -3.37 -13.46
C SER A 35 -5.07 -4.00 -13.42
N LYS A 36 -5.91 -3.77 -14.45
CA LYS A 36 -7.26 -4.35 -14.52
C LYS A 36 -7.27 -5.88 -14.50
N ARG A 37 -6.29 -6.52 -15.16
CA ARG A 37 -6.26 -7.98 -15.31
C ARG A 37 -5.64 -8.70 -14.12
N LEU A 38 -4.75 -8.04 -13.37
CA LEU A 38 -3.94 -8.70 -12.33
C LEU A 38 -4.32 -8.28 -10.90
N ALA A 39 -4.77 -7.04 -10.70
CA ALA A 39 -5.03 -6.52 -9.36
C ALA A 39 -6.37 -7.04 -8.80
N ASP A 40 -6.39 -7.30 -7.49
CA ASP A 40 -7.62 -7.58 -6.74
C ASP A 40 -8.38 -6.29 -6.42
N THR A 41 -7.68 -5.16 -6.42
CA THR A 41 -8.24 -3.83 -6.19
C THR A 41 -7.44 -2.82 -6.99
N VAL A 42 -8.14 -1.99 -7.75
CA VAL A 42 -7.57 -0.90 -8.54
C VAL A 42 -8.16 0.40 -7.99
N LEU A 43 -7.30 1.29 -7.51
CA LEU A 43 -7.66 2.65 -7.12
C LEU A 43 -7.09 3.62 -8.13
N THR A 44 -7.96 4.51 -8.61
CA THR A 44 -7.54 5.65 -9.44
C THR A 44 -7.54 6.90 -8.57
N LEU A 45 -6.36 7.46 -8.32
CA LEU A 45 -6.22 8.67 -7.53
C LEU A 45 -6.31 9.91 -8.42
N GLU A 46 -6.78 11.01 -7.83
CA GLU A 46 -6.53 12.35 -8.39
C GLU A 46 -5.01 12.58 -8.55
N PRO A 47 -4.51 13.00 -9.73
CA PRO A 47 -3.09 13.24 -9.94
C PRO A 47 -2.46 14.21 -8.94
N GLY A 48 -1.30 13.85 -8.38
CA GLY A 48 -0.59 14.68 -7.41
C GLY A 48 -1.07 14.53 -5.96
N THR A 49 -1.98 13.59 -5.70
CA THR A 49 -2.54 13.34 -4.35
C THR A 49 -2.01 12.07 -3.69
N GLU A 50 -1.04 11.40 -4.31
CA GLU A 50 -0.43 10.15 -3.85
C GLU A 50 0.18 10.31 -2.45
N PHE A 51 0.76 11.48 -2.16
CA PHE A 51 1.31 11.78 -0.85
C PHE A 51 0.25 11.78 0.25
N VAL A 52 -0.93 12.35 0.00
CA VAL A 52 -2.05 12.32 0.96
C VAL A 52 -2.54 10.89 1.15
N PHE A 53 -2.64 10.12 0.06
CA PHE A 53 -3.05 8.72 0.10
C PHE A 53 -2.12 7.87 0.97
N ILE A 54 -0.81 7.92 0.71
CA ILE A 54 0.18 7.12 1.44
C ILE A 54 0.21 7.48 2.92
N ASN A 55 0.24 8.76 3.29
CA ASN A 55 0.28 9.14 4.71
C ASN A 55 -1.01 8.79 5.44
N SER A 56 -2.17 8.89 4.76
CA SER A 56 -3.44 8.45 5.34
C SER A 56 -3.48 6.94 5.50
N LEU A 57 -2.95 6.17 4.53
CA LEU A 57 -2.82 4.72 4.61
C LEU A 57 -1.94 4.32 5.80
N THR A 58 -0.76 4.92 5.93
CA THR A 58 0.13 4.68 7.07
C THR A 58 -0.56 4.98 8.39
N THR A 59 -1.27 6.10 8.49
CA THR A 59 -2.01 6.46 9.70
C THR A 59 -3.10 5.47 10.03
N SER A 60 -3.86 5.00 9.04
CA SER A 60 -4.89 3.98 9.24
C SER A 60 -4.29 2.66 9.71
N LEU A 61 -3.15 2.25 9.15
CA LEU A 61 -2.44 1.03 9.57
C LEU A 61 -1.95 1.14 11.02
N VAL A 62 -1.40 2.29 11.41
CA VAL A 62 -0.97 2.56 12.80
C VAL A 62 -2.15 2.60 13.76
N ARG A 63 -3.21 3.35 13.44
CA ARG A 63 -4.38 3.52 14.31
C ARG A 63 -5.18 2.23 14.51
N ARG A 64 -5.17 1.34 13.52
CA ARG A 64 -5.81 0.02 13.60
C ARG A 64 -4.89 -1.06 14.17
N SER A 65 -3.71 -0.69 14.66
CA SER A 65 -2.73 -1.60 15.27
C SER A 65 -2.25 -2.70 14.33
N TYR A 66 -2.31 -2.49 13.01
CA TYR A 66 -1.71 -3.40 12.03
C TYR A 66 -0.18 -3.30 12.01
N VAL A 67 0.37 -2.22 12.54
CA VAL A 67 1.82 -2.01 12.68
C VAL A 67 2.15 -1.87 14.16
N SER A 68 3.10 -2.67 14.64
CA SER A 68 3.61 -2.54 16.01
C SER A 68 4.47 -1.29 16.16
N LEU A 69 4.02 -0.35 17.00
CA LEU A 69 4.78 0.85 17.33
C LEU A 69 6.15 0.53 17.93
N GLU A 70 6.27 -0.57 18.68
CA GLU A 70 7.56 -1.01 19.26
C GLU A 70 8.58 -1.37 18.18
N LYS A 71 8.16 -2.02 17.09
CA LYS A 71 9.06 -2.39 16.00
C LYS A 71 9.64 -1.18 15.27
N ILE A 72 8.85 -0.10 15.18
CA ILE A 72 9.23 1.09 14.42
C ILE A 72 9.86 2.19 15.30
N ARG A 73 9.91 2.01 16.62
CA ARG A 73 10.56 2.93 17.57
C ARG A 73 12.06 3.09 17.32
N SER A 74 12.69 2.08 16.75
CA SER A 74 14.13 2.09 16.43
C SER A 74 14.48 2.99 15.25
N PHE A 75 13.48 3.46 14.49
CA PHE A 75 13.73 4.37 13.38
C PHE A 75 14.15 5.75 13.87
N GLU A 76 15.15 6.31 13.20
CA GLU A 76 15.58 7.68 13.40
C GLU A 76 14.38 8.63 13.22
N ARG A 77 14.23 9.58 14.16
CA ARG A 77 13.14 10.57 14.18
C ARG A 77 11.73 9.97 14.21
N TYR A 78 11.56 8.76 14.75
CA TYR A 78 10.26 8.10 14.95
C TYR A 78 9.17 9.01 15.56
N ALA A 79 9.51 9.78 16.60
CA ALA A 79 8.55 10.66 17.27
C ALA A 79 8.04 11.78 16.35
N GLU A 80 8.93 12.37 15.54
CA GLU A 80 8.58 13.41 14.57
C GLU A 80 7.75 12.82 13.42
N PHE A 81 8.15 11.65 12.94
CA PHE A 81 7.41 10.91 11.92
C PHE A 81 5.97 10.62 12.38
N LEU A 82 5.78 10.08 13.59
CA LEU A 82 4.45 9.82 14.11
C LEU A 82 3.63 11.08 14.26
N LYS A 83 4.24 12.17 14.77
CA LYS A 83 3.56 13.45 14.93
C LYS A 83 3.02 13.97 13.60
N GLU A 84 3.80 13.86 12.52
CA GLU A 84 3.36 14.33 11.20
C GLU A 84 2.38 13.37 10.54
N VAL A 85 2.66 12.06 10.54
CA VAL A 85 1.81 11.10 9.83
C VAL A 85 0.41 11.05 10.44
N LEU A 86 0.29 11.06 11.77
CA LEU A 86 -1.00 10.95 12.47
C LEU A 86 -1.98 12.11 12.19
N ARG A 87 -1.55 13.17 11.50
CA ARG A 87 -2.40 14.27 11.04
C ARG A 87 -3.22 13.88 9.79
N PHE A 88 -2.80 12.86 9.06
CA PHE A 88 -3.48 12.40 7.86
C PHE A 88 -4.61 11.45 8.22
N THR A 89 -5.81 11.69 7.69
CA THR A 89 -7.00 10.92 8.05
C THR A 89 -7.66 10.34 6.80
N SER A 90 -8.44 9.28 6.96
CA SER A 90 -9.23 8.71 5.86
C SER A 90 -10.17 9.74 5.22
N SER A 91 -10.64 10.74 5.96
CA SER A 91 -11.44 11.84 5.41
C SER A 91 -10.67 12.69 4.38
N LEU A 92 -9.34 12.83 4.52
CA LEU A 92 -8.52 13.52 3.52
C LEU A 92 -8.42 12.72 2.23
N VAL A 93 -8.42 11.40 2.32
CA VAL A 93 -8.43 10.53 1.14
C VAL A 93 -9.69 10.75 0.31
N GLN A 94 -10.85 10.77 0.96
CA GLN A 94 -12.11 11.03 0.26
C GLN A 94 -12.15 12.42 -0.38
N ARG A 95 -11.68 13.44 0.34
CA ARG A 95 -11.76 14.84 -0.10
C ARG A 95 -10.71 15.23 -1.14
N ILE A 96 -9.51 14.67 -1.05
CA ILE A 96 -8.36 15.09 -1.85
C ILE A 96 -8.05 14.06 -2.93
N CYS A 97 -8.04 12.78 -2.58
CA CYS A 97 -7.69 11.71 -3.52
C CYS A 97 -8.88 11.23 -4.37
N HIS A 98 -10.10 11.67 -4.04
CA HIS A 98 -11.36 11.25 -4.69
C HIS A 98 -11.62 9.74 -4.66
N VAL A 99 -11.13 9.06 -3.61
CA VAL A 99 -11.37 7.63 -3.35
C VAL A 99 -12.42 7.48 -2.25
N THR A 100 -13.38 6.56 -2.41
CA THR A 100 -14.39 6.34 -1.37
C THR A 100 -13.77 5.77 -0.10
N LEU A 101 -14.40 6.00 1.05
CA LEU A 101 -13.93 5.43 2.31
C LEU A 101 -13.97 3.89 2.30
N GLU A 102 -14.96 3.30 1.64
CA GLU A 102 -15.08 1.84 1.47
C GLU A 102 -13.90 1.26 0.69
N GLU A 103 -13.56 1.85 -0.46
CA GLU A 103 -12.41 1.45 -1.27
C GLU A 103 -11.09 1.57 -0.51
N PHE A 104 -10.94 2.69 0.22
CA PHE A 104 -9.75 2.93 1.03
C PHE A 104 -9.64 1.94 2.20
N ASP A 105 -10.74 1.70 2.92
CA ASP A 105 -10.77 0.75 4.03
C ASP A 105 -10.47 -0.67 3.57
N ARG A 106 -10.98 -1.08 2.41
CA ARG A 106 -10.62 -2.36 1.78
C ARG A 106 -9.13 -2.48 1.53
N VAL A 107 -8.46 -1.42 1.06
CA VAL A 107 -7.00 -1.41 0.87
C VAL A 107 -6.27 -1.49 2.21
N VAL A 108 -6.70 -0.73 3.22
CA VAL A 108 -6.12 -0.77 4.56
C VAL A 108 -6.20 -2.19 5.14
N GLU A 109 -7.35 -2.85 5.03
CA GLU A 109 -7.54 -4.22 5.52
C GLU A 109 -6.73 -5.26 4.74
N MET A 110 -6.69 -5.14 3.41
CA MET A 110 -5.90 -6.05 2.57
C MET A 110 -4.41 -6.02 2.92
N ILE A 111 -3.88 -4.84 3.25
CA ILE A 111 -2.49 -4.68 3.68
C ILE A 111 -2.33 -5.12 5.14
N GLY A 112 -3.22 -4.63 6.01
CA GLY A 112 -3.18 -4.86 7.45
C GLY A 112 -3.26 -6.33 7.85
N CYS A 113 -4.05 -7.11 7.12
CA CYS A 113 -4.22 -8.55 7.33
C CYS A 113 -3.22 -9.41 6.52
N SER A 114 -2.25 -8.81 5.84
CA SER A 114 -1.24 -9.59 5.11
C SER A 114 -0.27 -10.27 6.08
N GLU A 115 0.00 -11.56 5.86
CA GLU A 115 0.82 -12.40 6.75
C GLU A 115 2.17 -11.75 7.08
N ARG A 116 2.83 -11.18 6.05
CA ARG A 116 4.15 -10.56 6.19
C ARG A 116 4.18 -9.27 7.00
N LEU A 117 3.05 -8.58 7.17
CA LEU A 117 2.98 -7.40 8.03
C LEU A 117 2.81 -7.80 9.50
N LEU A 118 2.19 -8.95 9.73
CA LEU A 118 1.93 -9.53 11.05
C LEU A 118 3.12 -10.35 11.58
N GLU A 119 4.02 -10.79 10.71
CA GLU A 119 5.27 -11.47 11.09
C GLU A 119 6.13 -10.58 12.02
N PRO A 120 6.60 -11.10 13.18
CA PRO A 120 7.48 -10.43 14.15
C PRO A 120 8.71 -9.75 13.53
#